data_AF-B3RPS4-F1
#
_entry.id   AF-B3RPS4-F1
#
_cell.length_a   1.000
_cell.length_b   1.000
_cell.length_c   1.000
_cell.angle_alpha   90.00
_cell.angle_beta   90.00
_cell.angle_gamma   90.00
#
_symmetry.space_group_name_H-M   'P 1'
#
loop_
_entity.id
_entity.type
_entity.pdbx_description
1 polymer ?
#
loop_
_entity_poly.entity_id
_entity_poly.type
_entity_poly.pdbx_seq_one_letter_code
_entity_poly.pdbx_strand_id
1 'polypeptide(L)'
;MDPIDENVKDVKVHNSLLELIKNDHFHSKFRKTGVADKGMNTAVKQCKVELFDTLAKVKRVCNQIDDKMGKHAYYVAKMTANASDTRRQLTAHFTKARKAIVDALEKRLDALLAQVEAQEHRHIKPFLNQQENLATQLASGIVLMEEGKLLLKSKDAEVLNNKATLKQKNLKFLEQSGNSLNEQSGQLRSILVNLNDRYLNSILDAIQSHCFVSEIPVIVKMVERPGAFYIEWSEHNDDTIDTNSQSDKEYQLQIYEGDIYEETPGKVKYETVYSGRPNYFVVRDLLSTTTYSFRVRSRPSPFSDWGMWSEPKTGRTAIPSHKWALENFRSDPDAKMEYEISSEGRTATRISSEVATILRSSGTCYILGETITLIVSGTGKSESSDAIGLANNRVDFVQRNLRQPGAIYISSSGLIYKDGNALKNKLPPLRRGNVISICAQEIMPKRLRVSFTIGERQITIEWYLPEPEIKLYFAICFRHVGWSVTVD
;
A
#
# COMPACT_ATOMS: atom_id res chain seq x y z
N MET A 1 -26.61 -26.78 10.93
CA MET A 1 -27.61 -26.55 9.87
C MET A 1 -26.81 -26.19 8.64
N ASP A 2 -26.58 -27.17 7.77
CA ASP A 2 -25.69 -27.06 6.62
C ASP A 2 -26.32 -26.22 5.51
N PRO A 3 -25.61 -25.22 4.95
CA PRO A 3 -26.07 -24.44 3.80
C PRO A 3 -25.74 -25.13 2.45
N ILE A 4 -25.66 -26.46 2.44
CA ILE A 4 -25.17 -27.22 1.27
C ILE A 4 -26.30 -27.48 0.25
N ASP A 5 -27.56 -27.34 0.63
CA ASP A 5 -28.70 -27.74 -0.21
C ASP A 5 -29.15 -26.69 -1.25
N GLU A 6 -28.73 -25.42 -1.12
CA GLU A 6 -29.05 -24.38 -2.13
C GLU A 6 -28.12 -24.44 -3.35
N ASN A 7 -26.84 -24.77 -3.16
CA ASN A 7 -25.87 -24.89 -4.25
C ASN A 7 -26.17 -26.03 -5.23
N VAL A 8 -26.84 -27.10 -4.79
CA VAL A 8 -27.20 -28.24 -5.65
C VAL A 8 -28.35 -27.90 -6.62
N LYS A 9 -29.23 -26.97 -6.24
CA LYS A 9 -30.31 -26.48 -7.12
C LYS A 9 -29.77 -25.57 -8.22
N ASP A 10 -28.82 -24.69 -7.92
CA ASP A 10 -28.23 -23.77 -8.90
C ASP A 10 -27.35 -24.49 -9.93
N VAL A 11 -26.62 -25.52 -9.52
CA VAL A 11 -25.82 -26.35 -10.46
C VAL A 11 -26.71 -27.15 -11.41
N LYS A 12 -27.90 -27.59 -10.98
CA LYS A 12 -28.87 -28.27 -11.86
C LYS A 12 -29.46 -27.34 -12.91
N VAL A 13 -29.81 -26.11 -12.54
CA VAL A 13 -30.33 -25.10 -13.49
C VAL A 13 -29.26 -24.70 -14.50
N HIS A 14 -28.01 -24.52 -14.05
CA HIS A 14 -26.86 -24.22 -14.93
C HIS A 14 -26.57 -25.34 -15.94
N ASN A 15 -26.62 -26.61 -15.51
CA ASN A 15 -26.43 -27.76 -16.41
C ASN A 15 -27.59 -27.92 -17.41
N SER A 16 -28.83 -27.67 -17.02
CA SER A 16 -29.98 -27.69 -17.94
C SER A 16 -29.93 -26.56 -18.98
N LEU A 17 -29.42 -25.38 -18.61
CA LEU A 17 -29.18 -24.27 -19.55
C LEU A 17 -28.04 -24.57 -20.53
N LEU A 18 -26.94 -25.19 -20.06
CA LEU A 18 -25.83 -25.63 -20.90
C LEU A 18 -26.23 -26.73 -21.89
N GLU A 19 -27.10 -27.68 -21.50
CA GLU A 19 -27.66 -28.67 -22.45
C GLU A 19 -28.55 -28.02 -23.52
N LEU A 20 -29.29 -26.97 -23.16
CA LEU A 20 -30.09 -26.19 -24.11
C LEU A 20 -29.20 -25.39 -25.09
N ILE A 21 -28.05 -24.88 -24.63
CA ILE A 21 -27.08 -24.13 -25.44
C ILE A 21 -26.26 -25.06 -26.36
N LYS A 22 -25.93 -26.27 -25.91
CA LYS A 22 -25.18 -27.29 -26.69
C LYS A 22 -26.03 -28.01 -27.73
N ASN A 23 -27.36 -28.02 -27.59
CA ASN A 23 -28.27 -28.58 -28.58
C ASN A 23 -28.38 -27.68 -29.82
N ASP A 24 -27.36 -27.73 -30.69
CA ASP A 24 -27.30 -27.12 -32.04
C ASP A 24 -28.42 -27.61 -32.99
N HIS A 25 -29.30 -28.50 -32.53
CA HIS A 25 -30.45 -29.00 -33.28
C HIS A 25 -31.44 -27.91 -33.70
N PHE A 26 -31.52 -26.79 -32.98
CA PHE A 26 -32.42 -25.69 -33.33
C PHE A 26 -31.95 -24.88 -34.55
N HIS A 27 -30.65 -24.65 -34.68
CA HIS A 27 -30.06 -23.97 -35.84
C HIS A 27 -30.07 -24.83 -37.11
N SER A 28 -29.86 -26.15 -36.96
CA SER A 28 -29.83 -27.12 -38.07
C SER A 28 -31.20 -27.31 -38.76
N LYS A 29 -32.29 -27.37 -37.99
CA LYS A 29 -33.65 -27.61 -38.53
C LYS A 29 -34.24 -26.38 -39.25
N PHE A 30 -33.90 -25.16 -38.82
CA PHE A 30 -34.40 -23.94 -39.46
C PHE A 30 -33.59 -23.48 -40.67
N ARG A 31 -32.27 -23.74 -40.73
CA ARG A 31 -31.48 -23.52 -41.95
C ARG A 31 -31.95 -24.40 -43.11
N LYS A 32 -32.49 -25.60 -42.82
CA LYS A 32 -33.03 -26.51 -43.84
C LYS A 32 -34.47 -26.19 -44.30
N THR A 33 -35.19 -25.27 -43.64
CA THR A 33 -36.60 -24.95 -43.98
C THR A 33 -36.79 -23.51 -44.48
N GLY A 34 -35.71 -22.85 -44.89
CA GLY A 34 -35.69 -21.39 -45.02
C GLY A 34 -35.36 -20.79 -46.38
N VAL A 35 -35.46 -21.50 -47.51
CA VAL A 35 -35.56 -20.86 -48.84
C VAL A 35 -36.36 -21.73 -49.82
N ALA A 36 -37.68 -21.83 -49.62
CA ALA A 36 -38.70 -22.05 -50.66
C ALA A 36 -40.03 -22.40 -50.01
N ASP A 37 -40.76 -21.41 -49.49
CA ASP A 37 -42.20 -21.61 -49.30
C ASP A 37 -42.94 -20.33 -49.71
N LYS A 38 -43.58 -20.40 -50.89
CA LYS A 38 -44.15 -19.26 -51.63
C LYS A 38 -45.51 -18.77 -51.06
N GLY A 39 -45.84 -19.09 -49.81
CA GLY A 39 -47.11 -18.72 -49.17
C GLY A 39 -47.00 -18.00 -47.82
N MET A 40 -45.80 -17.72 -47.30
CA MET A 40 -45.65 -17.21 -45.93
C MET A 40 -45.82 -15.67 -45.85
N ASN A 41 -46.86 -15.23 -45.12
CA ASN A 41 -47.23 -13.84 -44.85
C ASN A 41 -46.03 -13.01 -44.33
N THR A 42 -45.83 -11.81 -44.88
CA THR A 42 -44.71 -10.90 -44.60
C THR A 42 -44.52 -10.62 -43.09
N ALA A 43 -45.61 -10.56 -42.32
CA ALA A 43 -45.55 -10.39 -40.87
C ALA A 43 -44.87 -11.57 -40.14
N VAL A 44 -45.06 -12.80 -40.63
CA VAL A 44 -44.44 -14.01 -40.05
C VAL A 44 -42.94 -14.05 -40.35
N LYS A 45 -42.51 -13.55 -41.50
CA LYS A 45 -41.09 -13.43 -41.84
C LYS A 45 -40.39 -12.41 -40.95
N GLN A 46 -41.00 -11.23 -40.76
CA GLN A 46 -40.49 -10.18 -39.89
C GLN A 46 -40.35 -10.66 -38.44
N CYS A 47 -41.40 -11.29 -37.91
CA CYS A 47 -41.40 -11.84 -36.55
C CYS A 47 -40.32 -12.93 -36.36
N LYS A 48 -40.09 -13.79 -37.37
CA LYS A 48 -38.98 -14.77 -37.33
C LYS A 48 -37.61 -14.09 -37.25
N VAL A 49 -37.37 -13.03 -38.03
CA VAL A 49 -36.09 -12.30 -38.01
C VAL A 49 -35.85 -11.65 -36.63
N GLU A 50 -36.87 -10.99 -36.07
CA GLU A 50 -36.78 -10.38 -34.74
C GLU A 50 -36.53 -11.42 -33.63
N LEU A 51 -37.15 -12.60 -33.74
CA LEU A 51 -36.91 -13.70 -32.82
C LEU A 51 -35.47 -14.23 -32.92
N PHE A 52 -34.92 -14.34 -34.14
CA PHE A 52 -33.54 -14.74 -34.37
C PHE A 52 -32.53 -13.76 -33.78
N ASP A 53 -32.75 -12.46 -33.98
CA ASP A 53 -31.88 -11.42 -33.41
C ASP A 53 -31.93 -11.41 -31.87
N THR A 54 -33.12 -11.62 -31.31
CA THR A 54 -33.30 -11.72 -29.86
C THR A 54 -32.58 -12.96 -29.30
N LEU A 55 -32.74 -14.13 -29.93
CA LEU A 55 -32.03 -15.35 -29.55
C LEU A 55 -30.49 -15.21 -29.67
N ALA A 56 -30.00 -14.52 -30.71
CA ALA A 56 -28.57 -14.25 -30.87
C ALA A 56 -28.03 -13.29 -29.79
N LYS A 57 -28.84 -12.33 -29.32
CA LYS A 57 -28.50 -11.48 -28.17
C LYS A 57 -28.48 -12.29 -26.87
N VAL A 58 -29.49 -13.12 -26.63
CA VAL A 58 -29.56 -14.00 -25.44
C VAL A 58 -28.35 -14.94 -25.41
N LYS A 59 -28.00 -15.60 -26.52
CA LYS A 59 -26.82 -16.47 -26.59
C LYS A 59 -25.52 -15.73 -26.26
N ARG A 60 -25.36 -14.49 -26.74
CA ARG A 60 -24.21 -13.63 -26.38
C ARG A 60 -24.17 -13.33 -24.88
N VAL A 61 -25.32 -12.98 -24.28
CA VAL A 61 -25.41 -12.74 -22.83
C VAL A 61 -25.11 -14.01 -22.04
N CYS A 62 -25.66 -15.16 -22.41
CA CYS A 62 -25.36 -16.44 -21.76
C CYS A 62 -23.86 -16.76 -21.80
N ASN A 63 -23.20 -16.59 -22.94
CA ASN A 63 -21.75 -16.79 -23.04
C ASN A 63 -20.95 -15.81 -22.16
N GLN A 64 -21.40 -14.55 -22.06
CA GLN A 64 -20.78 -13.56 -21.16
C GLN A 64 -20.98 -13.92 -19.68
N ILE A 65 -22.14 -14.48 -19.31
CA ILE A 65 -22.41 -14.96 -17.96
C ILE A 65 -21.52 -16.16 -17.64
N ASP A 66 -21.39 -17.12 -18.56
CA ASP A 66 -20.54 -18.30 -18.39
C ASP A 66 -19.07 -17.94 -18.19
N ASP A 67 -18.53 -17.02 -18.99
CA ASP A 67 -17.16 -16.47 -18.81
C ASP A 67 -17.00 -15.78 -17.45
N LYS A 68 -17.99 -14.98 -17.03
CA LYS A 68 -17.98 -14.34 -15.70
C LYS A 68 -18.06 -15.36 -14.57
N MET A 69 -18.86 -16.42 -14.71
CA MET A 69 -18.95 -17.49 -13.71
C MET A 69 -17.63 -18.25 -13.59
N GLY A 70 -16.97 -18.56 -14.71
CA GLY A 70 -15.64 -19.19 -14.70
C GLY A 70 -14.60 -18.34 -13.97
N LYS A 71 -14.57 -17.03 -14.23
CA LYS A 71 -13.71 -16.08 -13.52
C LYS A 71 -14.03 -16.01 -12.03
N HIS A 72 -15.31 -15.96 -11.67
CA HIS A 72 -15.73 -15.92 -10.27
C HIS A 72 -15.32 -17.20 -9.52
N ALA A 73 -15.53 -18.38 -10.10
CA ALA A 73 -15.11 -19.65 -9.53
C ALA A 73 -13.59 -19.70 -9.30
N TYR A 74 -12.80 -19.18 -10.26
CA TYR A 74 -11.35 -19.04 -10.10
C TYR A 74 -10.98 -18.13 -8.93
N TYR A 75 -11.60 -16.96 -8.79
CA TYR A 75 -11.33 -16.04 -7.68
C TYR A 75 -11.71 -16.65 -6.32
N VAL A 76 -12.85 -17.33 -6.23
CA VAL A 76 -13.27 -18.04 -5.01
C VAL A 76 -12.25 -19.11 -4.63
N ALA A 77 -11.79 -19.91 -5.58
CA ALA A 77 -10.76 -20.92 -5.33
C ALA A 77 -9.44 -20.29 -4.85
N LYS A 78 -8.99 -19.21 -5.49
CA LYS A 78 -7.77 -18.47 -5.12
C LYS A 78 -7.87 -17.86 -3.72
N MET A 79 -8.99 -17.21 -3.39
CA MET A 79 -9.22 -16.63 -2.06
C MET A 79 -9.28 -17.70 -0.98
N THR A 80 -9.95 -18.82 -1.25
CA THR A 80 -10.04 -19.94 -0.31
C THR A 80 -8.67 -20.57 -0.05
N ALA A 81 -7.86 -20.75 -1.10
CA ALA A 81 -6.49 -21.23 -0.98
C ALA A 81 -5.61 -20.27 -0.16
N ASN A 82 -5.69 -18.96 -0.43
CA ASN A 82 -4.95 -17.94 0.31
C ASN A 82 -5.35 -17.90 1.80
N ALA A 83 -6.67 -17.93 2.09
CA ALA A 83 -7.17 -17.96 3.46
C ALA A 83 -6.70 -19.22 4.21
N SER A 84 -6.70 -20.37 3.54
CA SER A 84 -6.17 -21.62 4.11
C SER A 84 -4.68 -21.51 4.44
N ASP A 85 -3.88 -20.95 3.52
CA ASP A 85 -2.46 -20.74 3.75
C ASP A 85 -2.18 -19.75 4.88
N THR A 86 -2.92 -18.64 4.94
CA THR A 86 -2.81 -17.65 6.02
C THR A 86 -3.15 -18.26 7.38
N ARG A 87 -4.22 -19.06 7.47
CA ARG A 87 -4.56 -19.80 8.72
C ARG A 87 -3.43 -20.74 9.13
N ARG A 88 -2.82 -21.45 8.18
CA ARG A 88 -1.69 -22.35 8.43
C ARG A 88 -0.48 -21.59 8.95
N GLN A 89 -0.13 -20.46 8.31
CA GLN A 89 0.99 -19.62 8.72
C GLN A 89 0.77 -19.04 10.13
N LEU A 90 -0.42 -18.50 10.43
CA LEU A 90 -0.77 -18.01 11.77
C LEU A 90 -0.66 -19.11 12.82
N THR A 91 -1.24 -20.29 12.54
CA THR A 91 -1.19 -21.43 13.47
C THR A 91 0.26 -21.86 13.73
N ALA A 92 1.09 -21.96 12.68
CA ALA A 92 2.48 -22.32 12.82
C ALA A 92 3.28 -21.28 13.63
N HIS A 93 3.06 -19.99 13.36
CA HIS A 93 3.72 -18.88 14.07
C HIS A 93 3.38 -18.86 15.55
N PHE A 94 2.09 -18.92 15.91
CA PHE A 94 1.66 -18.94 17.32
C PHE A 94 2.07 -20.23 18.04
N THR A 95 2.12 -21.37 17.34
CA THR A 95 2.66 -22.61 17.92
C THR A 95 4.14 -22.47 18.25
N LYS A 96 4.93 -21.87 17.34
CA LYS A 96 6.36 -21.60 17.56
C LYS A 96 6.58 -20.60 18.70
N ALA A 97 5.82 -19.50 18.72
CA ALA A 97 5.90 -18.48 19.77
C ALA A 97 5.53 -19.07 21.14
N ARG A 98 4.44 -19.83 21.23
CA ARG A 98 4.03 -20.54 22.44
C ARG A 98 5.15 -21.44 22.95
N LYS A 99 5.74 -22.26 22.08
CA LYS A 99 6.86 -23.15 22.46
C LYS A 99 8.04 -22.34 23.02
N ALA A 100 8.45 -21.27 22.33
CA ALA A 100 9.56 -20.44 22.79
C ALA A 100 9.30 -19.77 24.16
N ILE A 101 8.07 -19.30 24.40
CA ILE A 101 7.67 -18.70 25.69
C ILE A 101 7.67 -19.75 26.79
N VAL A 102 7.09 -20.93 26.55
CA VAL A 102 7.06 -22.05 27.51
C VAL A 102 8.48 -22.51 27.83
N ASP A 103 9.32 -22.77 26.82
CA ASP A 103 10.71 -23.19 27.00
C ASP A 103 11.51 -22.16 27.82
N ALA A 104 11.25 -20.86 27.64
CA ALA A 104 11.92 -19.80 28.39
C ALA A 104 11.46 -19.75 29.86
N LEU A 105 10.18 -19.98 30.13
CA LEU A 105 9.63 -20.05 31.49
C LEU A 105 10.16 -21.28 32.23
N GLU A 106 10.18 -22.45 31.59
CA GLU A 106 10.72 -23.70 32.16
C GLU A 106 12.20 -23.55 32.51
N LYS A 107 13.03 -23.07 31.56
CA LYS A 107 14.45 -22.80 31.83
C LYS A 107 14.67 -21.83 32.99
N ARG A 108 13.81 -20.82 33.12
CA ARG A 108 13.91 -19.86 34.22
C ARG A 108 13.55 -20.50 35.56
N LEU A 109 12.52 -21.35 35.58
CA LEU A 109 12.13 -22.11 36.76
C LEU A 109 13.25 -23.05 37.20
N ASP A 110 13.79 -23.85 36.29
CA ASP A 110 14.90 -24.78 36.58
C ASP A 110 16.11 -24.05 37.15
N ALA A 111 16.47 -22.89 36.57
CA ALA A 111 17.56 -22.08 37.08
C ALA A 111 17.31 -21.54 38.49
N LEU A 112 16.06 -21.19 38.83
CA LEU A 112 15.70 -20.74 40.18
C LEU A 112 15.70 -21.88 41.18
N LEU A 113 15.19 -23.06 40.81
CA LEU A 113 15.23 -24.26 41.64
C LEU A 113 16.67 -24.69 41.92
N ALA A 114 17.54 -24.71 40.92
CA ALA A 114 18.96 -24.99 41.10
C ALA A 114 19.66 -23.98 42.03
N GLN A 115 19.24 -22.70 42.03
CA GLN A 115 19.73 -21.70 42.97
C GLN A 115 19.27 -22.00 44.41
N VAL A 116 18.02 -22.42 44.59
CA VAL A 116 17.49 -22.85 45.89
C VAL A 116 18.26 -24.06 46.40
N GLU A 117 18.42 -25.10 45.58
CA GLU A 117 19.20 -26.31 45.93
C GLU A 117 20.65 -25.99 46.28
N ALA A 118 21.30 -25.09 45.52
CA ALA A 118 22.67 -24.66 45.81
C ALA A 118 22.77 -23.91 47.15
N GLN A 119 21.78 -23.06 47.47
CA GLN A 119 21.71 -22.38 48.76
C GLN A 119 21.44 -23.37 49.89
N GLU A 120 20.53 -24.32 49.69
CA GLU A 120 20.24 -25.40 50.63
C GLU A 120 21.51 -26.20 50.92
N HIS A 121 22.22 -26.67 49.89
CA HIS A 121 23.46 -27.42 50.04
C HIS A 121 24.54 -26.61 50.75
N ARG A 122 24.70 -25.32 50.39
CA ARG A 122 25.69 -24.43 50.99
C ARG A 122 25.44 -24.18 52.47
N HIS A 123 24.17 -24.09 52.88
CA HIS A 123 23.79 -23.72 54.24
C HIS A 123 23.53 -24.92 55.14
N ILE A 124 22.95 -26.02 54.64
CA ILE A 124 22.59 -27.19 55.45
C ILE A 124 23.79 -28.14 55.66
N LYS A 125 24.63 -28.35 54.64
CA LYS A 125 25.74 -29.32 54.72
C LYS A 125 26.72 -29.05 55.88
N PRO A 126 27.12 -27.81 56.19
CA PRO A 126 27.97 -27.53 57.34
C PRO A 126 27.33 -27.95 58.68
N PHE A 127 26.01 -27.75 58.84
CA PHE A 127 25.30 -28.18 60.04
C PHE A 127 25.23 -29.70 60.17
N LEU A 128 25.00 -30.43 59.06
CA LEU A 128 25.03 -31.89 59.08
C LEU A 128 26.41 -32.43 59.46
N ASN A 129 27.48 -31.86 58.90
CA ASN A 129 28.85 -32.24 59.25
C ASN A 129 29.17 -31.91 60.73
N GLN A 130 28.69 -30.78 61.24
CA GLN A 130 28.84 -30.43 62.65
C GLN A 130 28.07 -31.39 63.55
N GLN A 131 26.85 -31.79 63.17
CA GLN A 131 26.06 -32.78 63.89
C GLN A 131 26.78 -34.14 63.97
N GLU A 132 27.37 -34.61 62.88
CA GLU A 132 28.14 -35.86 62.84
C GLU A 132 29.41 -35.78 63.71
N ASN A 133 30.12 -34.66 63.68
CA ASN A 133 31.29 -34.43 64.52
C ASN A 133 30.90 -34.42 66.02
N LEU A 134 29.84 -33.72 66.38
CA LEU A 134 29.32 -33.72 67.76
C LEU A 134 28.88 -35.13 68.20
N ALA A 135 28.24 -35.90 67.33
CA ALA A 135 27.86 -37.29 67.62
C ALA A 135 29.09 -38.18 67.88
N THR A 136 30.15 -37.99 67.10
CA THR A 136 31.42 -38.74 67.26
C THR A 136 32.15 -38.35 68.55
N GLN A 137 32.17 -37.06 68.88
CA GLN A 137 32.72 -36.57 70.15
C GLN A 137 31.93 -37.12 71.34
N LEU A 138 30.59 -37.12 71.26
CA LEU A 138 29.73 -37.67 72.30
C LEU A 138 30.00 -39.16 72.51
N ALA A 139 30.07 -39.95 71.44
CA ALA A 139 30.39 -41.38 71.51
C ALA A 139 31.76 -41.63 72.16
N SER A 140 32.78 -40.87 71.75
CA SER A 140 34.13 -40.95 72.32
C SER A 140 34.14 -40.59 73.82
N GLY A 141 33.37 -39.57 74.21
CA GLY A 141 33.22 -39.16 75.61
C GLY A 141 32.51 -40.22 76.46
N ILE A 142 31.50 -40.91 75.91
CA ILE A 142 30.82 -42.03 76.58
C ILE A 142 31.81 -43.17 76.85
N VAL A 143 32.61 -43.56 75.85
CA VAL A 143 33.63 -44.61 76.01
C VAL A 143 34.65 -44.24 77.09
N LEU A 144 35.16 -43.01 77.08
CA LEU A 144 36.09 -42.53 78.11
C LEU A 144 35.47 -42.52 79.51
N MET A 145 34.19 -42.18 79.61
CA MET A 145 33.45 -42.21 80.87
C MET A 145 33.29 -43.64 81.39
N GLU A 146 33.00 -44.60 80.51
CA GLU A 146 32.91 -46.01 80.88
C GLU A 146 34.27 -46.59 81.28
N GLU A 147 35.35 -46.30 80.53
CA GLU A 147 36.73 -46.65 80.91
C GLU A 147 37.06 -46.12 82.33
N GLY A 148 36.69 -44.87 82.62
CA GLY A 148 36.89 -44.27 83.94
C GLY A 148 36.05 -44.92 85.05
N LYS A 149 34.78 -45.24 84.78
CA LYS A 149 33.91 -45.95 85.73
C LYS A 149 34.41 -47.35 86.04
N LEU A 150 34.94 -48.07 85.05
CA LEU A 150 35.52 -49.40 85.24
C LEU A 150 36.82 -49.32 86.05
N LEU A 151 37.68 -48.34 85.77
CA LEU A 151 38.91 -48.13 86.53
C LEU A 151 38.63 -47.78 88.00
N LEU A 152 37.60 -46.97 88.29
CA LEU A 152 37.22 -46.66 89.67
C LEU A 152 36.71 -47.86 90.47
N LYS A 153 36.32 -48.96 89.81
CA LYS A 153 35.87 -50.21 90.44
C LYS A 153 36.99 -51.25 90.57
N SER A 154 38.18 -50.99 90.03
CA SER A 154 39.29 -51.94 90.02
C SER A 154 40.17 -51.83 91.28
N LYS A 155 41.16 -52.73 91.42
CA LYS A 155 42.04 -52.77 92.60
C LYS A 155 43.03 -51.59 92.58
N ASP A 156 43.42 -51.09 93.76
CA ASP A 156 44.26 -49.90 93.93
C ASP A 156 45.54 -49.87 93.07
N ALA A 157 46.18 -51.03 92.87
CA ALA A 157 47.39 -51.15 92.04
C ALA A 157 47.14 -50.87 90.54
N GLU A 158 45.98 -51.28 89.99
CA GLU A 158 45.59 -51.00 88.60
C GLU A 158 45.19 -49.53 88.41
N VAL A 159 44.53 -48.96 89.41
CA VAL A 159 44.19 -47.53 89.44
C VAL A 159 45.47 -46.69 89.37
N LEU A 160 46.46 -46.99 90.21
CA LEU A 160 47.75 -46.28 90.21
C LEU A 160 48.50 -46.40 88.88
N ASN A 161 48.46 -47.57 88.23
CA ASN A 161 49.17 -47.80 86.97
C ASN A 161 48.50 -47.11 85.76
N ASN A 162 47.16 -47.09 85.70
CA ASN A 162 46.42 -46.59 84.53
C ASN A 162 45.91 -45.14 84.67
N LYS A 163 45.99 -44.54 85.87
CA LYS A 163 45.53 -43.17 86.15
C LYS A 163 46.20 -42.11 85.28
N ALA A 164 47.51 -42.22 85.03
CA ALA A 164 48.24 -41.25 84.21
C ALA A 164 47.74 -41.26 82.76
N THR A 165 47.52 -42.45 82.20
CA THR A 165 47.03 -42.65 80.84
C THR A 165 45.60 -42.15 80.66
N LEU A 166 44.69 -42.46 81.59
CA LEU A 166 43.31 -41.97 81.54
C LEU A 166 43.24 -40.45 81.72
N LYS A 167 44.05 -39.87 82.62
CA LYS A 167 44.15 -38.42 82.80
C LYS A 167 44.63 -37.73 81.51
N GLN A 168 45.59 -38.32 80.80
CA GLN A 168 46.07 -37.81 79.52
C GLN A 168 45.00 -37.91 78.41
N LYS A 169 44.25 -39.03 78.34
CA LYS A 169 43.12 -39.17 77.39
C LYS A 169 42.01 -38.15 77.67
N ASN A 170 41.65 -37.95 78.94
CA ASN A 170 40.64 -36.97 79.35
C ASN A 170 41.05 -35.54 79.04
N LEU A 171 42.31 -35.17 79.27
CA LEU A 171 42.80 -33.84 78.95
C LEU A 171 42.74 -33.56 77.45
N LYS A 172 43.16 -34.52 76.61
CA LYS A 172 43.07 -34.42 75.15
C LYS A 172 41.61 -34.29 74.67
N PHE A 173 40.69 -35.06 75.25
CA PHE A 173 39.27 -34.96 74.94
C PHE A 173 38.69 -33.58 75.30
N LEU A 174 39.01 -33.06 76.49
CA LEU A 174 38.56 -31.75 76.95
C LEU A 174 39.13 -30.60 76.11
N GLU A 175 40.40 -30.67 75.71
CA GLU A 175 41.04 -29.69 74.82
C GLU A 175 40.40 -29.68 73.41
N GLN A 176 40.02 -30.86 72.90
CA GLN A 176 39.38 -31.01 71.58
C GLN A 176 37.91 -30.58 71.59
N SER A 177 37.15 -30.96 72.63
CA SER A 177 35.72 -30.64 72.74
C SER A 177 35.46 -29.20 73.20
N GLY A 178 36.35 -28.60 74.00
CA GLY A 178 36.22 -27.22 74.46
C GLY A 178 36.22 -26.18 73.32
N ASN A 179 36.90 -26.47 72.21
CA ASN A 179 36.91 -25.61 71.02
C ASN A 179 35.68 -25.80 70.11
N SER A 180 34.98 -26.94 70.22
CA SER A 180 33.83 -27.30 69.37
C SER A 180 32.49 -26.72 69.88
N LEU A 181 32.42 -26.38 71.16
CA LEU A 181 31.23 -25.87 71.85
C LEU A 181 31.12 -24.34 71.84
N ASN A 182 32.09 -23.61 71.28
CA ASN A 182 31.95 -22.17 71.10
C ASN A 182 30.85 -21.89 70.07
N GLU A 183 29.68 -21.56 70.61
CA GLU A 183 28.41 -21.33 69.94
C GLU A 183 28.54 -20.33 68.78
N GLN A 184 28.57 -20.83 67.54
CA GLN A 184 27.93 -20.10 66.46
C GLN A 184 26.44 -20.40 66.57
N SER A 185 25.73 -19.59 67.37
CA SER A 185 24.28 -19.57 67.38
C SER A 185 23.77 -19.47 65.95
N GLY A 186 23.21 -20.58 65.45
CA GLY A 186 22.72 -20.70 64.09
C GLY A 186 21.60 -19.69 63.87
N GLN A 187 21.91 -18.56 63.24
CA GLN A 187 20.89 -17.69 62.69
C GLN A 187 20.08 -18.52 61.68
N LEU A 188 18.80 -18.76 61.99
CA LEU A 188 17.83 -19.31 61.05
C LEU A 188 17.86 -18.44 59.78
N ARG A 189 18.40 -18.99 58.69
CA ARG A 189 18.38 -18.34 57.38
C ARG A 189 17.20 -18.91 56.59
N SER A 190 16.20 -18.09 56.35
CA SER A 190 15.08 -18.42 55.46
C SER A 190 15.44 -18.06 54.01
N ILE A 191 15.22 -18.98 53.08
CA ILE A 191 15.26 -18.68 51.64
C ILE A 191 13.93 -18.00 51.30
N LEU A 192 13.98 -16.77 50.78
CA LEU A 192 12.81 -15.99 50.37
C LEU A 192 12.78 -15.87 48.85
N VAL A 193 11.61 -16.13 48.27
CA VAL A 193 11.34 -15.89 46.85
C VAL A 193 10.39 -14.70 46.75
N ASN A 194 10.76 -13.70 45.95
CA ASN A 194 9.90 -12.56 45.64
C ASN A 194 9.29 -12.77 44.25
N LEU A 195 7.99 -13.02 44.20
CA LEU A 195 7.23 -13.18 42.96
C LEU A 195 6.61 -11.84 42.59
N ASN A 196 6.72 -11.46 41.32
CA ASN A 196 6.25 -10.17 40.83
C ASN A 196 5.37 -10.36 39.59
N ASP A 197 4.07 -10.20 39.77
CA ASP A 197 3.07 -10.47 38.74
C ASP A 197 2.94 -9.35 37.69
N ARG A 198 3.62 -8.21 37.87
CA ARG A 198 3.54 -7.07 36.94
C ARG A 198 3.96 -7.42 35.50
N TYR A 199 4.84 -8.41 35.37
CA TYR A 199 5.35 -8.86 34.08
C TYR A 199 4.35 -9.73 33.32
N LEU A 200 3.44 -10.40 34.03
CA LEU A 200 2.41 -11.24 33.43
C LEU A 200 1.50 -10.40 32.53
N ASN A 201 1.03 -9.26 33.03
CA ASN A 201 0.15 -8.36 32.28
C ASN A 201 0.85 -7.77 31.05
N SER A 202 2.12 -7.36 31.17
CA SER A 202 2.89 -6.85 30.03
C SER A 202 3.10 -7.92 28.93
N ILE A 203 3.25 -9.19 29.31
CA ILE A 203 3.35 -10.29 28.35
C ILE A 203 1.99 -10.54 27.67
N LEU A 204 0.89 -10.49 28.43
CA LEU A 204 -0.45 -10.63 27.88
C LEU A 204 -0.78 -9.52 26.89
N ASP A 205 -0.47 -8.27 27.23
CA ASP A 205 -0.67 -7.12 26.35
C ASP A 205 0.15 -7.27 25.05
N ALA A 206 1.42 -7.69 25.18
CA ALA A 206 2.28 -7.93 24.02
C ALA A 206 1.73 -9.05 23.11
N ILE A 207 1.16 -10.11 23.68
CA ILE A 207 0.51 -11.19 22.90
C ILE A 207 -0.72 -10.66 22.17
N GLN A 208 -1.54 -9.84 22.83
CA GLN A 208 -2.74 -9.26 22.22
C GLN A 208 -2.41 -8.33 21.03
N SER A 209 -1.29 -7.63 21.08
CA SER A 209 -0.82 -6.74 19.99
C SER A 209 0.10 -7.40 18.96
N HIS A 210 0.38 -8.71 19.06
CA HIS A 210 1.48 -9.38 18.34
C HIS A 210 1.27 -9.47 16.81
N CYS A 211 0.03 -9.48 16.34
CA CYS A 211 -0.27 -9.49 14.91
C CYS A 211 -1.65 -8.89 14.60
N PHE A 212 -1.82 -8.44 13.36
CA PHE A 212 -3.11 -7.99 12.83
C PHE A 212 -3.39 -8.67 11.50
N VAL A 213 -4.68 -8.88 11.21
CA VAL A 213 -5.15 -9.28 9.89
C VAL A 213 -5.61 -8.01 9.19
N SER A 214 -5.02 -7.68 8.05
CA SER A 214 -5.41 -6.54 7.23
C SER A 214 -6.02 -7.01 5.92
N GLU A 215 -7.01 -6.26 5.45
CA GLU A 215 -7.50 -6.37 4.08
C GLU A 215 -6.47 -5.80 3.11
N ILE A 216 -6.44 -6.37 1.90
CA ILE A 216 -5.56 -5.94 0.83
C ILE A 216 -6.34 -4.92 -0.01
N PRO A 217 -5.87 -3.68 -0.18
CA PRO A 217 -6.54 -2.69 -1.02
C PRO A 217 -6.55 -3.16 -2.48
N VAL A 218 -7.62 -2.85 -3.20
CA VAL A 218 -7.78 -3.20 -4.62
C VAL A 218 -7.88 -1.93 -5.46
N ILE A 219 -7.22 -1.90 -6.62
CA ILE A 219 -7.33 -0.79 -7.57
C ILE A 219 -8.71 -0.81 -8.23
N VAL A 220 -9.63 -0.02 -7.69
CA VAL A 220 -11.02 0.07 -8.15
C VAL A 220 -11.12 0.87 -9.45
N LYS A 221 -10.40 1.99 -9.55
CA LYS A 221 -10.51 2.91 -10.68
C LYS A 221 -9.13 3.28 -11.21
N MET A 222 -9.03 3.27 -12.55
CA MET A 222 -7.82 3.67 -13.27
C MET A 222 -8.29 4.46 -14.49
N VAL A 223 -8.02 5.77 -14.49
CA VAL A 223 -8.46 6.69 -15.54
C VAL A 223 -7.25 7.31 -16.20
N GLU A 224 -7.17 7.16 -17.52
CA GLU A 224 -6.13 7.76 -18.34
C GLU A 224 -6.19 9.29 -18.29
N ARG A 225 -5.01 9.91 -18.20
CA ARG A 225 -4.77 11.36 -18.23
C ARG A 225 -3.60 11.64 -19.19
N PRO A 226 -3.41 12.89 -19.66
CA PRO A 226 -2.28 13.25 -20.50
C PRO A 226 -0.95 12.93 -19.82
N GLY A 227 -0.22 11.94 -20.33
CA GLY A 227 1.03 11.46 -19.74
C GLY A 227 0.90 10.93 -18.32
N ALA A 228 -0.30 10.51 -17.92
CA ALA A 228 -0.60 10.20 -16.53
C ALA A 228 -1.72 9.17 -16.36
N PHE A 229 -1.81 8.58 -15.16
CA PHE A 229 -2.97 7.81 -14.72
C PHE A 229 -3.45 8.33 -13.36
N TYR A 230 -4.74 8.62 -13.28
CA TYR A 230 -5.43 8.72 -12.00
C TYR A 230 -5.78 7.31 -11.52
N ILE A 231 -5.29 6.94 -10.34
CA ILE A 231 -5.47 5.63 -9.75
C ILE A 231 -6.13 5.79 -8.39
N GLU A 232 -7.19 5.03 -8.16
CA GLU A 232 -7.94 5.03 -6.90
C GLU A 232 -8.13 3.59 -6.45
N TRP A 233 -7.99 3.37 -5.14
CA TRP A 233 -8.09 2.07 -4.52
C TRP A 233 -9.04 2.10 -3.32
N SER A 234 -9.61 0.92 -3.04
CA SER A 234 -10.49 0.71 -1.89
C SER A 234 -10.25 -0.66 -1.27
N GLU A 235 -10.50 -0.76 0.03
CA GLU A 235 -10.52 -2.03 0.78
C GLU A 235 -11.93 -2.66 0.76
N HIS A 236 -12.98 -1.87 0.50
CA HIS A 236 -14.37 -2.31 0.44
C HIS A 236 -15.08 -1.78 -0.81
N ASN A 237 -15.97 -2.60 -1.37
CA ASN A 237 -16.94 -2.20 -2.40
C ASN A 237 -18.28 -1.72 -1.79
N ASP A 238 -18.35 -1.59 -0.47
CA ASP A 238 -19.57 -1.23 0.25
C ASP A 238 -19.56 0.25 0.63
N ASP A 239 -20.64 0.96 0.30
CA ASP A 239 -20.90 2.37 0.60
C ASP A 239 -21.11 2.65 2.11
N THR A 240 -20.73 1.73 2.99
CA THR A 240 -20.78 1.91 4.44
C THR A 240 -19.59 2.75 4.89
N ILE A 241 -19.77 4.06 4.76
CA ILE A 241 -18.84 5.07 5.27
C ILE A 241 -18.84 5.01 6.81
N ASP A 242 -18.08 4.07 7.39
CA ASP A 242 -17.62 4.18 8.77
C ASP A 242 -16.54 5.27 8.83
N THR A 243 -17.03 6.51 8.90
CA THR A 243 -16.27 7.77 9.04
C THR A 243 -15.31 7.79 10.23
N ASN A 244 -15.36 6.81 11.13
CA ASN A 244 -14.56 6.76 12.36
C ASN A 244 -13.38 5.78 12.32
N SER A 245 -13.22 4.98 11.25
CA SER A 245 -12.19 3.92 11.16
C SER A 245 -11.01 4.26 10.27
N GLN A 246 -11.02 5.44 9.63
CA GLN A 246 -10.08 5.82 8.56
C GLN A 246 -8.89 6.67 9.05
N SER A 247 -8.66 6.77 10.37
CA SER A 247 -7.85 7.88 10.90
C SER A 247 -6.33 7.74 10.80
N ASP A 248 -5.74 6.55 10.57
CA ASP A 248 -4.26 6.40 10.52
C ASP A 248 -3.70 5.39 9.49
N LYS A 249 -4.52 4.89 8.57
CA LYS A 249 -4.04 3.98 7.52
C LYS A 249 -3.15 4.72 6.51
N GLU A 250 -2.09 4.05 6.08
CA GLU A 250 -1.23 4.53 4.99
C GLU A 250 -1.19 3.52 3.86
N TYR A 251 -1.10 4.05 2.64
CA TYR A 251 -1.04 3.31 1.40
C TYR A 251 0.28 3.54 0.71
N GLN A 252 0.74 2.52 -0.02
CA GLN A 252 1.89 2.63 -0.89
C GLN A 252 1.53 2.10 -2.28
N LEU A 253 1.77 2.94 -3.29
CA LEU A 253 1.54 2.62 -4.69
C LEU A 253 2.89 2.45 -5.40
N GLN A 254 2.98 1.39 -6.20
CA GLN A 254 4.14 1.12 -7.03
C GLN A 254 3.77 1.01 -8.51
N ILE A 255 4.71 1.40 -9.35
CA ILE A 255 4.66 1.27 -10.80
C ILE A 255 5.77 0.33 -11.30
N TYR A 256 5.50 -0.38 -12.37
CA TYR A 256 6.49 -1.06 -13.18
C TYR A 256 6.27 -0.69 -14.65
N GLU A 257 7.36 -0.39 -15.35
CA GLU A 257 7.37 -0.16 -16.79
C GLU A 257 7.38 -1.50 -17.53
N GLY A 258 6.24 -1.90 -18.09
CA GLY A 258 6.02 -3.18 -18.73
C GLY A 258 4.71 -3.85 -18.31
N ASP A 259 4.35 -4.91 -19.03
CA ASP A 259 3.23 -5.78 -18.67
C ASP A 259 3.72 -6.92 -17.77
N ILE A 260 3.29 -6.92 -16.52
CA ILE A 260 3.65 -7.93 -15.52
C ILE A 260 3.25 -9.35 -15.93
N TYR A 261 2.23 -9.51 -16.78
CA TYR A 261 1.72 -10.81 -17.20
C TYR A 261 2.52 -11.42 -18.36
N GLU A 262 3.34 -10.62 -19.04
CA GLU A 262 4.22 -11.07 -20.13
C GLU A 262 5.66 -11.33 -19.66
N GLU A 263 6.00 -10.91 -18.44
CA GLU A 263 7.34 -10.94 -17.90
C GLU A 263 7.67 -12.21 -17.11
N THR A 264 8.97 -12.52 -17.01
CA THR A 264 9.43 -13.69 -16.24
C THR A 264 9.43 -13.38 -14.74
N PRO A 265 8.84 -14.24 -13.88
CA PRO A 265 8.83 -14.04 -12.43
C PRO A 265 10.24 -13.84 -11.86
N GLY A 266 10.47 -12.74 -11.12
CA GLY A 266 11.73 -12.46 -10.42
C GLY A 266 12.66 -11.43 -11.07
N LYS A 267 12.38 -10.96 -12.30
CA LYS A 267 13.13 -9.87 -12.96
C LYS A 267 12.50 -8.49 -12.81
N VAL A 268 11.28 -8.44 -12.27
CA VAL A 268 10.46 -7.23 -12.23
C VAL A 268 10.84 -6.38 -11.03
N LYS A 269 11.29 -5.15 -11.31
CA LYS A 269 11.58 -4.16 -10.28
C LYS A 269 10.51 -3.06 -10.31
N TYR A 270 9.64 -3.09 -9.32
CA TYR A 270 8.66 -2.04 -9.09
C TYR A 270 9.32 -0.82 -8.42
N GLU A 271 8.94 0.36 -8.86
CA GLU A 271 9.32 1.65 -8.28
C GLU A 271 8.18 2.22 -7.44
N THR A 272 8.51 2.85 -6.31
CA THR A 272 7.51 3.48 -5.44
C THR A 272 7.23 4.89 -5.91
N VAL A 273 5.99 5.14 -6.34
CA VAL A 273 5.54 6.45 -6.84
C VAL A 273 4.75 7.24 -5.81
N TYR A 274 4.19 6.57 -4.81
CA TYR A 274 3.43 7.23 -3.75
C TYR A 274 3.43 6.45 -2.45
N SER A 275 3.48 7.19 -1.33
CA SER A 275 3.30 6.70 0.03
C SER A 275 2.55 7.75 0.82
N GLY A 276 1.36 7.43 1.33
CA GLY A 276 0.54 8.40 2.05
C GLY A 276 -0.85 7.90 2.39
N ARG A 277 -1.64 8.76 3.05
CA ARG A 277 -2.99 8.45 3.54
C ARG A 277 -4.09 8.50 2.48
N PRO A 278 -4.11 9.46 1.52
CA PRO A 278 -5.09 9.45 0.43
C PRO A 278 -5.19 8.09 -0.26
N ASN A 279 -6.40 7.70 -0.62
CA ASN A 279 -6.73 6.45 -1.32
C ASN A 279 -6.71 6.60 -2.85
N TYR A 280 -6.12 7.68 -3.34
CA TYR A 280 -5.94 7.96 -4.75
C TYR A 280 -4.60 8.66 -4.98
N PHE A 281 -4.08 8.52 -6.19
CA PHE A 281 -2.89 9.24 -6.63
C PHE A 281 -2.87 9.39 -8.15
N VAL A 282 -2.29 10.50 -8.63
CA VAL A 282 -2.07 10.74 -10.07
C VAL A 282 -0.62 10.49 -10.39
N VAL A 283 -0.34 9.37 -11.05
CA VAL A 283 1.02 9.05 -11.54
C VAL A 283 1.24 9.80 -12.83
N ARG A 284 2.28 10.64 -12.90
CA ARG A 284 2.60 11.52 -14.03
C ARG A 284 3.86 11.07 -14.76
N ASP A 285 4.21 11.78 -15.83
CA ASP A 285 5.44 11.58 -16.63
C ASP A 285 5.54 10.21 -17.31
N LEU A 286 4.39 9.64 -17.64
CA LEU A 286 4.30 8.36 -18.34
C LEU A 286 4.48 8.56 -19.85
N LEU A 287 5.20 7.62 -20.46
CA LEU A 287 5.43 7.61 -21.89
C LEU A 287 4.16 7.13 -22.61
N SER A 288 3.69 7.92 -23.57
CA SER A 288 2.66 7.49 -24.51
C SER A 288 3.22 6.33 -25.33
N THR A 289 2.52 5.19 -25.38
CA THR A 289 2.90 3.90 -26.02
C THR A 289 3.44 2.79 -25.10
N THR A 290 3.89 3.12 -23.89
CA THR A 290 4.40 2.12 -22.94
C THR A 290 3.29 1.60 -22.03
N THR A 291 3.22 0.28 -21.85
CA THR A 291 2.33 -0.34 -20.85
C THR A 291 2.96 -0.23 -19.47
N TYR A 292 2.15 0.12 -18.47
CA TYR A 292 2.57 0.20 -17.07
C TYR A 292 1.72 -0.72 -16.20
N SER A 293 2.36 -1.35 -15.22
CA SER A 293 1.71 -2.19 -14.21
C SER A 293 1.70 -1.48 -12.85
N PHE A 294 0.56 -1.45 -12.19
CA PHE A 294 0.37 -0.77 -10.91
C PHE A 294 -0.09 -1.74 -9.82
N ARG A 295 0.45 -1.60 -8.61
CA ARG A 295 0.02 -2.37 -7.44
C ARG A 295 0.02 -1.51 -6.18
N VAL A 296 -0.89 -1.78 -5.26
CA VAL A 296 -1.05 -1.02 -4.02
C VAL A 296 -1.01 -1.94 -2.80
N ARG A 297 -0.53 -1.43 -1.67
CA ARG A 297 -0.65 -2.10 -0.36
C ARG A 297 -0.98 -1.09 0.72
N SER A 298 -1.47 -1.56 1.87
CA SER A 298 -1.78 -0.72 3.02
C SER A 298 -1.04 -1.17 4.27
N ARG A 299 -0.96 -0.27 5.25
CA ARG A 299 -0.59 -0.57 6.63
C ARG A 299 -1.56 0.13 7.58
N PRO A 300 -1.99 -0.52 8.67
CA PRO A 300 -2.95 0.04 9.60
C PRO A 300 -2.41 1.23 10.40
N SER A 301 -1.10 1.28 10.62
CA SER A 301 -0.42 2.33 11.37
C SER A 301 0.98 2.60 10.82
N PRO A 302 1.54 3.82 10.97
CA PRO A 302 2.91 4.13 10.56
C PRO A 302 3.99 3.25 11.20
N PHE A 303 3.69 2.66 12.37
CA PHE A 303 4.59 1.78 13.11
C PHE A 303 4.39 0.30 12.78
N SER A 304 3.36 -0.03 12.01
CA SER A 304 3.09 -1.40 11.58
C SER A 304 3.79 -1.73 10.28
N ASP A 305 4.09 -3.02 10.09
CA ASP A 305 4.59 -3.54 8.84
C ASP A 305 3.59 -3.37 7.71
N TRP A 306 4.09 -3.27 6.49
CA TRP A 306 3.26 -3.20 5.29
C TRP A 306 2.56 -4.53 5.02
N GLY A 307 1.28 -4.45 4.66
CA GLY A 307 0.50 -5.57 4.18
C GLY A 307 0.98 -6.09 2.82
N MET A 308 0.25 -7.09 2.32
CA MET A 308 0.52 -7.67 1.00
C MET A 308 0.16 -6.71 -0.13
N TRP A 309 0.81 -6.91 -1.28
CA TRP A 309 0.48 -6.20 -2.51
C TRP A 309 -0.85 -6.70 -3.10
N SER A 310 -1.62 -5.76 -3.66
CA SER A 310 -2.78 -6.02 -4.49
C SER A 310 -2.40 -6.79 -5.75
N GLU A 311 -3.41 -7.40 -6.38
CA GLU A 311 -3.27 -7.85 -7.78
C GLU A 311 -2.88 -6.65 -8.66
N PRO A 312 -1.87 -6.79 -9.52
CA PRO A 312 -1.46 -5.70 -10.39
C PRO A 312 -2.52 -5.37 -11.44
N LYS A 313 -2.69 -4.09 -11.74
CA LYS A 313 -3.53 -3.60 -12.84
C LYS A 313 -2.65 -2.94 -13.89
N THR A 314 -2.83 -3.34 -15.15
CA THR A 314 -2.06 -2.82 -16.28
C THR A 314 -2.85 -1.77 -17.05
N GLY A 315 -2.15 -0.79 -17.62
CA GLY A 315 -2.73 0.20 -18.50
C GLY A 315 -1.67 0.91 -19.33
N ARG A 316 -2.10 1.50 -20.45
CA ARG A 316 -1.23 2.26 -21.36
C ARG A 316 -1.89 3.59 -21.64
N THR A 317 -1.11 4.67 -21.58
CA THR A 317 -1.57 6.00 -22.02
C THR A 317 -1.29 6.18 -23.50
N ALA A 318 -2.32 6.57 -24.26
CA ALA A 318 -2.25 7.04 -25.63
C ALA A 318 -2.07 8.57 -25.70
N ILE A 319 -2.31 9.29 -24.59
CA ILE A 319 -2.29 10.75 -24.56
C ILE A 319 -0.93 11.22 -24.03
N PRO A 320 -0.12 11.94 -24.83
CA PRO A 320 1.20 12.39 -24.38
C PRO A 320 1.09 13.48 -23.29
N SER A 321 2.14 13.58 -22.46
CA SER A 321 2.26 14.63 -21.44
C SER A 321 2.12 16.04 -22.04
N HIS A 322 1.61 16.99 -21.27
CA HIS A 322 1.62 18.40 -21.66
C HIS A 322 3.07 18.91 -21.77
N LYS A 323 3.51 19.20 -22.99
CA LYS A 323 4.83 19.76 -23.29
C LYS A 323 4.74 20.85 -24.33
N TRP A 324 5.60 21.86 -24.20
CA TRP A 324 5.85 22.85 -25.24
C TRP A 324 6.69 22.22 -26.37
N ALA A 325 6.51 22.70 -27.59
CA ALA A 325 7.31 22.26 -28.73
C ALA A 325 7.84 23.40 -29.58
N LEU A 326 9.12 23.30 -29.94
CA LEU A 326 9.79 24.20 -30.88
C LEU A 326 9.55 23.81 -32.35
N GLU A 327 8.61 22.92 -32.66
CA GLU A 327 8.38 22.43 -34.03
C GLU A 327 8.18 23.56 -35.05
N ASN A 328 7.44 24.61 -34.67
CA ASN A 328 7.19 25.77 -35.53
C ASN A 328 8.47 26.57 -35.86
N PHE A 329 9.57 26.36 -35.13
CA PHE A 329 10.85 27.07 -35.29
C PHE A 329 11.93 26.21 -35.97
N ARG A 330 11.66 24.92 -36.24
CA ARG A 330 12.66 23.99 -36.81
C ARG A 330 12.73 23.99 -38.34
N SER A 331 11.73 24.55 -39.01
CA SER A 331 11.62 24.55 -40.47
C SER A 331 12.47 25.61 -41.17
N ASP A 332 13.08 26.54 -40.43
CA ASP A 332 13.97 27.58 -40.96
C ASP A 332 15.36 27.47 -40.29
N PRO A 333 16.41 27.05 -41.02
CA PRO A 333 17.76 26.88 -40.49
C PRO A 333 18.39 28.16 -39.94
N ASP A 334 17.92 29.33 -40.39
CA ASP A 334 18.44 30.65 -39.99
C ASP A 334 17.55 31.34 -38.94
N ALA A 335 16.43 30.72 -38.55
CA ALA A 335 15.54 31.28 -37.55
C ALA A 335 16.18 31.24 -36.16
N LYS A 336 16.44 32.44 -35.60
CA LYS A 336 16.84 32.58 -34.20
C LYS A 336 15.77 31.97 -33.30
N MET A 337 16.20 31.13 -32.36
CA MET A 337 15.31 30.59 -31.33
C MET A 337 14.76 31.73 -30.47
N GLU A 338 13.44 31.86 -30.43
CA GLU A 338 12.78 32.91 -29.65
C GLU A 338 12.36 32.46 -28.26
N TYR A 339 12.22 31.14 -28.09
CA TYR A 339 11.94 30.49 -26.82
C TYR A 339 13.00 29.44 -26.52
N GLU A 340 13.34 29.35 -25.25
CA GLU A 340 14.07 28.24 -24.66
C GLU A 340 13.08 27.36 -23.88
N ILE A 341 13.17 26.04 -24.05
CA ILE A 341 12.32 25.08 -23.34
C ILE A 341 13.20 24.31 -22.36
N SER A 342 12.71 24.10 -21.13
CA SER A 342 13.37 23.24 -20.13
C SER A 342 13.60 21.82 -20.63
N SER A 343 14.55 21.08 -20.04
CA SER A 343 14.85 19.68 -20.37
C SER A 343 13.62 18.75 -20.42
N GLU A 344 12.67 18.95 -19.50
CA GLU A 344 11.43 18.16 -19.41
C GLU A 344 10.36 18.55 -20.45
N GLY A 345 10.52 19.69 -21.13
CA GLY A 345 9.53 20.22 -22.07
C GLY A 345 8.42 21.06 -21.45
N ARG A 346 8.38 21.25 -20.11
CA ARG A 346 7.25 21.88 -19.40
C ARG A 346 7.33 23.38 -19.23
N THR A 347 8.53 23.97 -19.20
CA THR A 347 8.69 25.42 -19.06
C THR A 347 9.21 26.02 -20.34
N ALA A 348 8.55 27.05 -20.84
CA ALA A 348 8.99 27.85 -21.97
C ALA A 348 9.34 29.26 -21.52
N THR A 349 10.54 29.73 -21.87
CA THR A 349 11.05 31.05 -21.52
C THR A 349 11.36 31.85 -22.78
N ARG A 350 10.89 33.08 -22.82
CA ARG A 350 11.09 34.01 -23.93
C ARG A 350 12.49 34.63 -23.87
N ILE A 351 13.32 34.39 -24.90
CA ILE A 351 14.74 34.78 -24.94
C ILE A 351 15.10 35.84 -26.00
N SER A 352 14.20 36.13 -26.95
CA SER A 352 14.39 37.21 -27.95
C SER A 352 13.24 38.22 -27.91
N SER A 353 13.52 39.51 -28.13
CA SER A 353 12.52 40.59 -28.16
C SER A 353 12.22 41.15 -29.56
N GLU A 354 12.75 40.51 -30.62
CA GLU A 354 12.66 41.06 -31.98
C GLU A 354 11.21 41.08 -32.51
N VAL A 355 10.50 39.95 -32.43
CA VAL A 355 9.15 39.77 -32.98
C VAL A 355 8.31 38.87 -32.10
N ALA A 356 7.03 39.14 -31.86
CA ALA A 356 6.19 38.19 -31.14
C ALA A 356 6.02 36.89 -31.95
N THR A 357 6.10 35.73 -31.30
CA THR A 357 5.86 34.43 -31.95
C THR A 357 5.06 33.50 -31.07
N ILE A 358 4.32 32.62 -31.74
CA ILE A 358 3.43 31.66 -31.11
C ILE A 358 4.21 30.38 -30.82
N LEU A 359 4.28 30.01 -29.55
CA LEU A 359 4.71 28.69 -29.12
C LEU A 359 3.46 27.89 -28.75
N ARG A 360 3.36 26.65 -29.23
CA ARG A 360 2.25 25.74 -28.95
C ARG A 360 2.72 24.47 -28.25
N SER A 361 1.77 23.70 -27.77
CA SER A 361 2.00 22.34 -27.28
C SER A 361 2.51 21.40 -28.38
N SER A 362 3.24 20.35 -27.99
CA SER A 362 3.82 19.32 -28.88
C SER A 362 2.81 18.49 -29.66
N GLY A 363 1.52 18.73 -29.43
CA GLY A 363 0.41 18.05 -30.07
C GLY A 363 -0.90 18.52 -29.47
N THR A 364 -1.98 17.89 -29.89
CA THR A 364 -3.33 18.16 -29.41
C THR A 364 -3.59 17.36 -28.13
N CYS A 365 -2.77 17.62 -27.10
CA CYS A 365 -2.77 16.87 -25.84
C CYS A 365 -3.78 17.40 -24.80
N TYR A 366 -4.49 18.49 -25.11
CA TYR A 366 -5.54 19.01 -24.26
C TYR A 366 -6.83 18.19 -24.43
N ILE A 367 -7.33 17.63 -23.32
CA ILE A 367 -8.57 16.86 -23.28
C ILE A 367 -9.73 17.77 -22.85
N LEU A 368 -10.85 17.72 -23.58
CA LEU A 368 -12.06 18.44 -23.19
C LEU A 368 -12.59 17.96 -21.84
N GLY A 369 -13.02 18.90 -21.00
CA GLY A 369 -13.47 18.64 -19.63
C GLY A 369 -12.35 18.65 -18.59
N GLU A 370 -11.10 18.53 -19.01
CA GLU A 370 -9.95 18.63 -18.12
C GLU A 370 -9.49 20.08 -17.94
N THR A 371 -8.89 20.37 -16.78
CA THR A 371 -8.29 21.67 -16.52
C THR A 371 -6.80 21.60 -16.83
N ILE A 372 -6.34 22.44 -17.75
CA ILE A 372 -4.90 22.68 -17.92
C ILE A 372 -4.48 23.84 -17.03
N THR A 373 -3.34 23.67 -16.36
CA THR A 373 -2.79 24.68 -15.45
C THR A 373 -1.50 25.24 -16.03
N LEU A 374 -1.44 26.56 -16.17
CA LEU A 374 -0.30 27.29 -16.69
C LEU A 374 0.21 28.25 -15.61
N ILE A 375 1.45 28.09 -15.19
CA ILE A 375 2.07 28.87 -14.11
C ILE A 375 3.01 29.90 -14.74
N VAL A 376 2.76 31.18 -14.47
CA VAL A 376 3.61 32.28 -14.92
C VAL A 376 4.83 32.39 -14.00
N SER A 377 5.92 31.75 -14.40
CA SER A 377 7.18 31.67 -13.64
C SER A 377 8.05 32.93 -13.78
N GLY A 378 7.86 33.69 -14.86
CA GLY A 378 8.56 34.94 -15.15
C GLY A 378 7.70 35.90 -15.96
N THR A 379 7.97 37.21 -15.84
CA THR A 379 7.24 38.27 -16.54
C THR A 379 8.18 39.21 -17.27
N GLY A 380 7.89 39.51 -18.53
CA GLY A 380 8.51 40.57 -19.31
C GLY A 380 7.65 41.84 -19.34
N LYS A 381 8.03 42.79 -20.19
CA LYS A 381 7.18 43.96 -20.49
C LYS A 381 5.89 43.49 -21.16
N SER A 382 4.75 43.98 -20.69
CA SER A 382 3.43 43.68 -21.28
C SER A 382 3.23 44.38 -22.62
N GLU A 383 2.71 43.65 -23.60
CA GLU A 383 2.38 44.10 -24.94
C GLU A 383 0.97 43.63 -25.35
N SER A 384 0.31 44.36 -26.26
CA SER A 384 -1.03 43.97 -26.74
C SER A 384 -1.05 42.67 -27.56
N SER A 385 0.10 42.24 -28.08
CA SER A 385 0.25 40.97 -28.81
C SER A 385 0.45 39.77 -27.89
N ASP A 386 0.69 40.00 -26.59
CA ASP A 386 0.91 38.91 -25.65
C ASP A 386 -0.37 38.08 -25.48
N ALA A 387 -0.22 36.77 -25.34
CA ALA A 387 -1.32 35.83 -25.28
C ALA A 387 -0.93 34.55 -24.53
N ILE A 388 -1.87 34.03 -23.73
CA ILE A 388 -1.86 32.68 -23.16
C ILE A 388 -3.26 32.10 -23.32
N GLY A 389 -3.39 30.93 -23.95
CA GLY A 389 -4.72 30.34 -24.14
C GLY A 389 -4.75 29.03 -24.91
N LEU A 390 -5.91 28.77 -25.53
CA LEU A 390 -6.16 27.61 -26.36
C LEU A 390 -6.27 28.03 -27.83
N ALA A 391 -5.78 27.17 -28.72
CA ALA A 391 -5.84 27.34 -30.17
C ALA A 391 -6.21 26.01 -30.84
N ASN A 392 -6.89 26.06 -31.97
CA ASN A 392 -7.15 24.89 -32.81
C ASN A 392 -6.35 24.97 -34.13
N ASN A 393 -6.54 23.99 -35.02
CA ASN A 393 -5.84 23.91 -36.31
C ASN A 393 -6.17 25.04 -37.32
N ARG A 394 -7.10 25.96 -37.02
CA ARG A 394 -7.35 27.14 -37.87
C ARG A 394 -6.30 28.23 -37.70
N VAL A 395 -5.63 28.24 -36.55
CA VAL A 395 -4.59 29.22 -36.27
C VAL A 395 -3.39 28.89 -37.14
N ASP A 396 -2.96 29.88 -37.92
CA ASP A 396 -1.67 29.81 -38.58
C ASP A 396 -0.58 30.09 -37.54
N PHE A 397 0.06 29.03 -37.08
CA PHE A 397 1.10 29.08 -36.06
C PHE A 397 2.43 29.66 -36.58
N VAL A 398 2.57 29.89 -37.89
CA VAL A 398 3.72 30.59 -38.48
C VAL A 398 3.58 32.11 -38.29
N GLN A 399 2.35 32.60 -38.11
CA GLN A 399 2.11 34.02 -37.85
C GLN A 399 2.57 34.45 -36.45
N ARG A 400 2.77 35.76 -36.31
CA ARG A 400 3.41 36.41 -35.15
C ARG A 400 2.47 36.73 -33.99
N ASN A 401 1.20 36.35 -34.05
CA ASN A 401 0.24 36.59 -32.96
C ASN A 401 -0.99 35.67 -33.03
N LEU A 402 -1.64 35.46 -31.89
CA LEU A 402 -2.85 34.65 -31.76
C LEU A 402 -4.15 35.39 -32.13
N ARG A 403 -4.08 36.60 -32.71
CA ARG A 403 -5.27 37.40 -33.05
C ARG A 403 -5.91 36.93 -34.36
N GLN A 404 -6.31 35.66 -34.37
CA GLN A 404 -6.81 34.94 -35.53
C GLN A 404 -8.05 34.11 -35.14
N PRO A 405 -8.90 33.71 -36.10
CA PRO A 405 -9.96 32.73 -35.86
C PRO A 405 -9.39 31.40 -35.35
N GLY A 406 -10.10 30.74 -34.42
CA GLY A 406 -9.65 29.47 -33.86
C GLY A 406 -8.73 29.60 -32.65
N ALA A 407 -8.62 30.78 -32.05
CA ALA A 407 -7.93 31.01 -30.79
C ALA A 407 -8.84 31.66 -29.73
N ILE A 408 -8.68 31.26 -28.48
CA ILE A 408 -9.24 31.94 -27.31
C ILE A 408 -8.15 32.07 -26.24
N TYR A 409 -7.87 33.30 -25.82
CA TYR A 409 -6.69 33.57 -24.99
C TYR A 409 -6.85 34.81 -24.12
N ILE A 410 -5.98 34.92 -23.12
CA ILE A 410 -5.83 36.08 -22.24
C ILE A 410 -4.53 36.80 -22.61
N SER A 411 -4.57 38.12 -22.72
CA SER A 411 -3.36 38.93 -22.89
C SER A 411 -2.60 39.14 -21.58
N SER A 412 -1.36 39.61 -21.66
CA SER A 412 -0.59 39.97 -20.45
C SER A 412 -1.26 41.05 -19.59
N SER A 413 -2.12 41.89 -20.17
CA SER A 413 -2.91 42.90 -19.47
C SER A 413 -4.24 42.38 -18.88
N GLY A 414 -4.57 41.10 -19.10
CA GLY A 414 -5.81 40.48 -18.61
C GLY A 414 -7.03 40.67 -19.53
N LEU A 415 -6.85 41.21 -20.74
CA LEU A 415 -7.91 41.26 -21.75
C LEU A 415 -8.13 39.87 -22.34
N ILE A 416 -9.39 39.51 -22.57
CA ILE A 416 -9.73 38.21 -23.17
C ILE A 416 -10.08 38.42 -24.65
N TYR A 417 -9.55 37.55 -25.49
CA TYR A 417 -9.81 37.53 -26.92
C TYR A 417 -10.44 36.21 -27.33
N LYS A 418 -11.41 36.28 -28.23
CA LYS A 418 -12.04 35.12 -28.87
C LYS A 418 -12.07 35.34 -30.38
N ASP A 419 -11.46 34.40 -31.11
CA ASP A 419 -11.38 34.42 -32.58
C ASP A 419 -10.88 35.77 -33.12
N GLY A 420 -9.83 36.32 -32.48
CA GLY A 420 -9.23 37.62 -32.83
C GLY A 420 -9.95 38.87 -32.30
N ASN A 421 -11.12 38.72 -31.68
CA ASN A 421 -11.93 39.83 -31.17
C ASN A 421 -11.81 39.98 -29.65
N ALA A 422 -11.56 41.22 -29.19
CA ALA A 422 -11.49 41.52 -27.76
C ALA A 422 -12.89 41.49 -27.12
N LEU A 423 -12.99 40.85 -25.96
CA LEU A 423 -14.19 40.83 -25.14
C LEU A 423 -14.17 41.98 -24.12
N LYS A 424 -15.36 42.33 -23.60
CA LYS A 424 -15.50 43.40 -22.60
C LYS A 424 -14.96 43.00 -21.22
N ASN A 425 -15.06 41.71 -20.88
CA ASN A 425 -14.65 41.21 -19.57
C ASN A 425 -13.12 41.11 -19.49
N LYS A 426 -12.57 41.37 -18.30
CA LYS A 426 -11.13 41.34 -18.03
C LYS A 426 -10.83 40.50 -16.79
N LEU A 427 -9.76 39.74 -16.87
CA LEU A 427 -9.10 39.11 -15.73
C LEU A 427 -8.03 40.04 -15.16
N PRO A 428 -7.49 39.76 -13.96
CA PRO A 428 -6.31 40.45 -13.47
C PRO A 428 -5.14 40.34 -14.47
N PRO A 429 -4.30 41.38 -14.59
CA PRO A 429 -3.08 41.32 -15.40
C PRO A 429 -2.16 40.20 -14.93
N LEU A 430 -1.42 39.60 -15.87
CA LEU A 430 -0.52 38.49 -15.58
C LEU A 430 0.68 38.97 -14.77
N ARG A 431 0.95 38.27 -13.66
CA ARG A 431 2.08 38.51 -12.77
C ARG A 431 2.82 37.21 -12.50
N ARG A 432 4.09 37.33 -12.11
CA ARG A 432 4.88 36.19 -11.64
C ARG A 432 4.16 35.50 -10.47
N GLY A 433 4.10 34.17 -10.52
CA GLY A 433 3.37 33.33 -9.57
C GLY A 433 1.87 33.19 -9.87
N ASN A 434 1.33 33.84 -10.92
CA ASN A 434 -0.04 33.57 -11.33
C ASN A 434 -0.18 32.14 -11.84
N VAL A 435 -1.19 31.46 -11.31
CA VAL A 435 -1.66 30.15 -11.77
C VAL A 435 -2.91 30.40 -12.61
N ILE A 436 -2.85 30.06 -13.89
CA ILE A 436 -3.91 30.23 -14.86
C ILE A 436 -4.50 28.84 -15.13
N SER A 437 -5.75 28.63 -14.75
CA SER A 437 -6.46 27.40 -15.04
C SER A 437 -7.40 27.62 -16.21
N ILE A 438 -7.31 26.75 -17.23
CA ILE A 438 -8.16 26.79 -18.41
C ILE A 438 -8.93 25.47 -18.51
N CYS A 439 -10.25 25.54 -18.56
CA CYS A 439 -11.12 24.38 -18.73
C CYS A 439 -12.12 24.64 -19.86
N ALA A 440 -12.08 23.82 -20.91
CA ALA A 440 -13.00 23.84 -22.02
C ALA A 440 -13.86 22.57 -21.99
N GLN A 441 -15.16 22.75 -21.84
CA GLN A 441 -16.15 21.68 -21.82
C GLN A 441 -17.04 21.76 -23.05
N GLU A 442 -17.30 20.63 -23.71
CA GLU A 442 -18.29 20.60 -24.78
C GLU A 442 -19.70 20.58 -24.20
N ILE A 443 -20.49 21.62 -24.48
CA ILE A 443 -21.89 21.70 -24.04
C ILE A 443 -22.80 21.03 -25.09
N MET A 444 -22.48 21.25 -26.36
CA MET A 444 -23.16 20.72 -27.54
C MET A 444 -22.11 20.51 -28.63
N PRO A 445 -22.38 19.66 -29.63
CA PRO A 445 -21.50 19.51 -30.78
C PRO A 445 -21.05 20.88 -31.30
N LYS A 446 -19.73 21.10 -31.39
CA LYS A 446 -19.10 22.33 -31.92
C LYS A 446 -19.18 23.57 -31.00
N ARG A 447 -19.75 23.45 -29.80
CA ARG A 447 -19.88 24.58 -28.86
C ARG A 447 -19.24 24.25 -27.52
N LEU A 448 -18.12 24.89 -27.27
CA LEU A 448 -17.36 24.78 -26.03
C LEU A 448 -17.74 25.89 -25.05
N ARG A 449 -17.71 25.55 -23.77
CA ARG A 449 -17.67 26.48 -22.64
C ARG A 449 -16.25 26.52 -22.11
N VAL A 450 -15.55 27.62 -22.33
CA VAL A 450 -14.19 27.83 -21.88
C VAL A 450 -14.19 28.71 -20.65
N SER A 451 -13.65 28.21 -19.56
CA SER A 451 -13.47 28.94 -18.32
C SER A 451 -11.99 29.22 -18.10
N PHE A 452 -11.68 30.48 -17.82
CA PHE A 452 -10.37 30.93 -17.41
C PHE A 452 -10.42 31.36 -15.96
N THR A 453 -9.51 30.86 -15.13
CA THR A 453 -9.39 31.23 -13.72
C THR A 453 -7.99 31.75 -13.43
N ILE A 454 -7.90 32.92 -12.78
CA ILE A 454 -6.65 33.49 -12.26
C ILE A 454 -6.90 33.95 -10.83
N GLY A 455 -6.27 33.29 -9.87
CA GLY A 455 -6.56 33.49 -8.44
C GLY A 455 -8.03 33.22 -8.14
N GLU A 456 -8.73 34.16 -7.53
CA GLU A 456 -10.15 34.04 -7.18
C GLU A 456 -11.11 34.48 -8.29
N ARG A 457 -10.59 34.98 -9.43
CA ARG A 457 -11.44 35.45 -10.53
C ARG A 457 -11.57 34.40 -11.62
N GLN A 458 -12.81 34.13 -12.01
CA GLN A 458 -13.15 33.23 -13.10
C GLN A 458 -14.00 33.96 -14.14
N ILE A 459 -13.71 33.72 -15.42
CA ILE A 459 -14.56 34.14 -16.54
C ILE A 459 -14.85 32.94 -17.41
N THR A 460 -16.12 32.77 -17.77
CA THR A 460 -16.59 31.69 -18.64
C THR A 460 -17.15 32.27 -19.93
N ILE A 461 -16.72 31.71 -21.06
CA ILE A 461 -17.01 32.19 -22.41
C ILE A 461 -17.42 31.01 -23.28
N GLU A 462 -18.43 31.23 -24.11
CA GLU A 462 -18.80 30.26 -25.12
C GLU A 462 -18.01 30.47 -26.41
N TRP A 463 -17.42 29.39 -26.90
CA TRP A 463 -16.55 29.35 -28.07
C TRP A 463 -17.07 28.32 -29.06
N TYR A 464 -17.29 28.75 -30.31
CA TYR A 464 -17.84 27.93 -31.36
C TYR A 464 -16.74 27.51 -32.33
N LEU A 465 -16.56 26.19 -32.47
CA LEU A 465 -15.56 25.58 -33.33
C LEU A 465 -16.26 24.66 -34.33
N PRO A 466 -16.38 25.04 -35.61
CA PRO A 466 -17.21 24.33 -36.57
C PRO A 466 -16.63 22.98 -37.04
N GLU A 467 -15.40 22.64 -36.64
CA GLU A 467 -14.76 21.35 -36.90
C GLU A 467 -15.58 20.17 -36.36
N PRO A 468 -15.60 19.03 -37.06
CA PRO A 468 -16.26 17.82 -36.57
C PRO A 468 -15.50 17.15 -35.41
N GLU A 469 -14.17 17.29 -35.37
CA GLU A 469 -13.31 16.76 -34.31
C GLU A 469 -12.55 17.94 -33.68
N ILE A 470 -12.84 18.21 -32.40
CA ILE A 470 -12.26 19.34 -31.69
C ILE A 470 -10.89 18.94 -31.15
N LYS A 471 -9.85 19.44 -31.80
CA LYS A 471 -8.46 19.27 -31.36
C LYS A 471 -7.86 20.61 -30.95
N LEU A 472 -7.38 20.68 -29.71
CA LEU A 472 -6.89 21.91 -29.10
C LEU A 472 -5.42 21.78 -28.70
N TYR A 473 -4.68 22.85 -28.97
CA TYR A 473 -3.37 23.13 -28.40
C TYR A 473 -3.54 24.16 -27.30
N PHE A 474 -2.69 24.09 -26.29
CA PHE A 474 -2.39 25.27 -25.51
C PHE A 474 -1.25 26.04 -26.17
N ALA A 475 -1.33 27.36 -26.14
CA ALA A 475 -0.39 28.23 -26.84
C ALA A 475 -0.10 29.49 -26.05
N ILE A 476 1.12 29.99 -26.22
CA ILE A 476 1.58 31.28 -25.71
C ILE A 476 2.17 32.11 -26.84
N CYS A 477 2.08 33.43 -26.70
CA CYS A 477 2.75 34.38 -27.56
C CYS A 477 3.21 35.55 -26.69
N PHE A 478 4.49 35.88 -26.71
CA PHE A 478 5.03 37.01 -25.97
C PHE A 478 5.98 37.80 -26.85
N ARG A 479 5.97 39.13 -26.75
CA ARG A 479 6.93 39.95 -27.51
C ARG A 479 8.26 40.09 -26.79
N HIS A 480 8.23 40.47 -25.52
CA HIS A 480 9.41 40.91 -24.78
C HIS A 480 10.04 39.76 -23.98
N VAL A 481 11.35 39.80 -23.79
CA VAL A 481 12.08 38.86 -22.92
C VAL A 481 11.61 38.91 -21.47
N GLY A 482 11.78 37.79 -20.76
CA GLY A 482 11.48 37.65 -19.33
C GLY A 482 10.17 36.92 -19.03
N TRP A 483 9.27 36.77 -20.01
CA TRP A 483 8.11 35.90 -19.87
C TRP A 483 8.54 34.44 -19.80
N SER A 484 8.05 33.73 -18.79
CA SER A 484 8.29 32.28 -18.63
C SER A 484 7.02 31.62 -18.11
N VAL A 485 6.61 30.53 -18.76
CA VAL A 485 5.35 29.81 -18.46
C VAL A 485 5.62 28.33 -18.35
N THR A 486 5.20 27.74 -17.24
CA THR A 486 5.26 26.29 -16.98
C THR A 486 3.88 25.68 -17.16
N VAL A 487 3.78 24.54 -17.86
CA VAL A 487 2.55 23.75 -17.97
C VAL A 487 2.58 22.58 -16.99
N ASP A 488 1.46 22.36 -16.29
CA ASP A 488 1.24 21.22 -15.40
C ASP A 488 0.34 20.13 -16.02
#